data_AF-A0A355UPY9-F1
#
_entry.id   AF-A0A355UPY9-F1
#
_cell.length_a   1.000
_cell.length_b   1.000
_cell.length_c   1.000
_cell.angle_alpha   90.00
_cell.angle_beta   90.00
_cell.angle_gamma   90.00
#
_symmetry.space_group_name_H-M   'P 1'
#
loop_
_entity.id
_entity.type
_entity.pdbx_description
1 polymer ?
#
loop_
_entity_poly.entity_id
_entity_poly.type
_entity_poly.pdbx_seq_one_letter_code
_entity_poly.pdbx_strand_id
1 'polypeptide(L)'
;MMPEMLLEAPAYLVELAANGDFFFDPRLSEILLSEVEALRRGGDFLLHAFVLMPDAWRGILTPRQASVQTVLRRIRENTAMRILPLLMQPKVWKKSRVKETIQEGWDLLMLAGQLHLEPLRAGLVEDPEDYPFSSLVLFHAAESEAV
;
A
#
# COMPACT_ATOMS: atom_id res chain seq x y z
N MET A 1 12.66 -29.38 9.53
CA MET A 1 11.91 -28.40 10.33
C MET A 1 12.65 -27.08 10.17
N MET A 2 12.13 -26.21 9.32
CA MET A 2 12.69 -24.85 9.13
C MET A 2 12.41 -24.05 10.42
N PRO A 3 13.36 -23.22 10.89
CA PRO A 3 13.10 -22.37 12.05
C PRO A 3 11.94 -21.41 11.76
N GLU A 4 11.07 -21.24 12.74
CA GLU A 4 9.96 -20.30 12.73
C GLU A 4 10.53 -18.87 12.65
N MET A 5 10.33 -18.19 11.52
CA MET A 5 10.86 -16.84 11.30
C MET A 5 9.85 -15.82 11.83
N LEU A 6 9.80 -15.67 13.15
CA LEU A 6 8.95 -14.67 13.79
C LEU A 6 9.46 -13.26 13.50
N LEU A 7 8.53 -12.35 13.23
CA LEU A 7 8.82 -10.93 13.08
C LEU A 7 9.10 -10.31 14.46
N GLU A 8 10.08 -9.41 14.53
CA GLU A 8 10.38 -8.66 15.76
C GLU A 8 9.21 -7.75 16.20
N ALA A 9 8.36 -7.35 15.26
CA ALA A 9 7.14 -6.59 15.48
C ALA A 9 6.07 -7.00 14.46
N PRO A 10 4.78 -7.01 14.84
CA PRO A 10 3.71 -7.43 13.94
C PRO A 10 3.62 -6.53 12.71
N ALA A 11 3.49 -7.14 11.55
CA ALA A 11 3.08 -6.45 10.33
C ALA A 11 1.55 -6.52 10.20
N TYR A 12 0.98 -5.64 9.39
CA TYR A 12 -0.46 -5.57 9.16
C TYR A 12 -0.75 -5.45 7.68
N LEU A 13 -1.62 -6.32 7.18
CA LEU A 13 -2.28 -6.11 5.90
C LEU A 13 -3.39 -5.09 6.09
N VAL A 14 -3.34 -4.00 5.35
CA VAL A 14 -4.26 -2.86 5.47
C VAL A 14 -4.90 -2.50 4.13
N GLU A 15 -6.08 -1.91 4.18
CA GLU A 15 -6.84 -1.43 3.02
C GLU A 15 -7.40 -0.03 3.29
N LEU A 16 -7.16 0.89 2.35
CA LEU A 16 -7.87 2.16 2.19
C LEU A 16 -8.73 2.06 0.95
N ALA A 17 -10.04 1.87 1.11
CA ALA A 17 -10.96 1.81 -0.02
C ALA A 17 -11.44 3.23 -0.37
N ALA A 18 -11.30 3.61 -1.63
CA ALA A 18 -11.79 4.86 -2.17
C ALA A 18 -13.32 4.86 -2.30
N ASN A 19 -13.87 6.04 -2.54
CA ASN A 19 -15.29 6.26 -2.77
C ASN A 19 -15.66 6.27 -4.27
N GLY A 20 -14.86 5.59 -5.09
CA GLY A 20 -14.95 5.47 -6.54
C GLY A 20 -13.62 5.02 -7.12
N ASP A 21 -13.56 4.83 -8.45
CA ASP A 21 -12.38 4.32 -9.15
C ASP A 21 -11.41 5.46 -9.53
N PHE A 22 -11.03 6.27 -8.55
CA PHE A 22 -10.29 7.51 -8.78
C PHE A 22 -8.86 7.28 -9.28
N PHE A 23 -8.26 6.14 -8.95
CA PHE A 23 -6.86 5.87 -9.24
C PHE A 23 -6.61 5.30 -10.64
N PHE A 24 -7.63 5.31 -11.51
CA PHE A 24 -7.40 5.28 -12.96
C PHE A 24 -6.72 6.55 -13.47
N ASP A 25 -6.87 7.69 -12.78
CA ASP A 25 -6.13 8.91 -13.09
C ASP A 25 -4.71 8.82 -12.48
N PRO A 26 -3.65 8.71 -13.31
CA PRO A 26 -2.28 8.55 -12.81
C PRO A 26 -1.84 9.69 -11.89
N ARG A 27 -2.39 10.90 -12.08
CA ARG A 27 -2.07 12.06 -11.23
C ARG A 27 -2.52 11.83 -9.79
N LEU A 28 -3.68 11.21 -9.60
CA LEU A 28 -4.20 10.91 -8.26
C LEU A 28 -3.41 9.76 -7.62
N SER A 29 -2.98 8.80 -8.44
CA SER A 29 -2.11 7.70 -8.02
C SER A 29 -0.74 8.20 -7.54
N GLU A 30 -0.11 9.08 -8.30
CA GLU A 30 1.16 9.73 -7.94
C GLU A 30 1.04 10.53 -6.63
N ILE A 31 -0.03 11.30 -6.45
CA ILE A 31 -0.26 12.04 -5.20
C ILE A 31 -0.31 11.06 -4.03
N LEU A 32 -1.08 9.97 -4.12
CA LEU A 32 -1.16 8.98 -3.05
C LEU A 32 0.20 8.37 -2.74
N LEU A 33 0.90 7.88 -3.77
CA LEU A 33 2.17 7.19 -3.59
C LEU A 33 3.25 8.13 -3.03
N SER A 34 3.28 9.39 -3.47
CA SER A 34 4.19 10.41 -2.93
C SER A 34 3.95 10.68 -1.44
N GLU A 35 2.69 10.69 -0.98
CA GLU A 35 2.35 10.89 0.43
C GLU A 35 2.70 9.69 1.29
N VAL A 36 2.42 8.47 0.80
CA VAL A 36 2.82 7.23 1.47
C VAL A 36 4.34 7.20 1.63
N GLU A 37 5.08 7.56 0.58
CA GLU A 37 6.54 7.59 0.59
C GLU A 37 7.11 8.69 1.51
N ALA A 38 6.49 9.88 1.54
CA ALA A 38 6.87 10.94 2.47
C ALA A 38 6.68 10.51 3.94
N LEU A 39 5.55 9.87 4.26
CA LEU A 39 5.29 9.34 5.59
C LEU A 39 6.23 8.18 5.95
N ARG A 40 6.56 7.30 4.99
CA ARG A 40 7.54 6.22 5.16
C ARG A 40 8.91 6.78 5.52
N ARG A 41 9.38 7.81 4.79
CA ARG A 41 10.66 8.50 5.07
C ARG A 41 10.68 9.20 6.43
N GLY A 42 9.52 9.57 6.97
CA GLY A 42 9.37 10.07 8.34
C GLY A 42 9.66 9.03 9.43
N GLY A 43 9.74 7.74 9.08
CA GLY A 43 10.14 6.67 10.00
C GLY A 43 9.03 6.16 10.93
N ASP A 44 7.78 6.53 10.68
CA ASP A 44 6.62 6.10 11.48
C ASP A 44 6.28 4.61 11.29
N PHE A 45 6.62 4.03 10.14
CA PHE A 45 6.37 2.65 9.78
C PHE A 45 7.35 2.15 8.72
N LEU A 46 7.48 0.83 8.60
CA LEU A 46 8.10 0.15 7.46
C LEU A 46 7.00 -0.29 6.50
N LEU A 47 7.24 -0.13 5.20
CA LEU A 47 6.32 -0.58 4.14
C LEU A 47 6.97 -1.76 3.42
N HIS A 48 6.38 -2.94 3.55
CA HIS A 48 6.92 -4.19 2.99
C HIS A 48 6.41 -4.46 1.58
N ALA A 49 5.12 -4.22 1.35
CA ALA A 49 4.51 -4.35 0.03
C ALA A 49 3.30 -3.44 -0.10
N PHE A 50 2.96 -3.04 -1.32
CA PHE A 50 1.68 -2.38 -1.61
C PHE A 50 1.20 -2.62 -3.05
N VAL A 51 -0.09 -2.40 -3.25
CA VAL A 51 -0.71 -2.23 -4.56
C VAL A 51 -1.76 -1.12 -4.48
N LEU A 52 -1.77 -0.23 -5.46
CA LEU A 52 -2.80 0.77 -5.64
C LEU A 52 -3.70 0.34 -6.79
N MET A 53 -4.87 -0.20 -6.46
CA MET A 53 -5.94 -0.50 -7.41
C MET A 53 -6.74 0.77 -7.72
N PRO A 54 -7.52 0.80 -8.81
CA PRO A 54 -8.37 1.94 -9.16
C PRO A 54 -9.28 2.40 -8.01
N ASP A 55 -9.78 1.46 -7.20
CA ASP A 55 -10.77 1.67 -6.14
C ASP A 55 -10.18 1.60 -4.72
N ALA A 56 -8.92 1.20 -4.54
CA ALA A 56 -8.34 0.97 -3.22
C ALA A 56 -6.81 0.95 -3.22
N TRP A 57 -6.24 1.51 -2.16
CA TRP A 57 -4.84 1.23 -1.80
C TRP A 57 -4.79 0.12 -0.77
N ARG A 58 -3.88 -0.84 -0.96
CA ARG A 58 -3.63 -1.94 -0.02
C ARG A 58 -2.14 -2.05 0.24
N GLY A 59 -1.77 -2.33 1.48
CA GLY A 59 -0.36 -2.41 1.87
C GLY A 59 -0.12 -3.38 3.01
N ILE A 60 1.11 -3.86 3.12
CA ILE A 60 1.63 -4.61 4.26
C ILE A 60 2.67 -3.73 4.94
N LEU A 61 2.43 -3.36 6.19
CA LEU A 61 3.30 -2.44 6.91
C LEU A 61 3.54 -2.86 8.36
N THR A 62 4.72 -2.54 8.89
CA THR A 62 5.05 -2.69 10.31
C THR A 62 5.13 -1.29 10.93
N PRO A 63 4.18 -0.92 11.82
CA PRO A 63 4.24 0.34 12.54
C PRO A 63 5.47 0.37 13.46
N ARG A 64 6.10 1.54 13.58
CA ARG A 64 7.26 1.76 14.47
C ARG A 64 6.86 2.66 15.63
N GLN A 65 6.86 3.96 15.38
CA GLN A 65 6.62 4.98 16.42
C GLN A 65 5.12 5.26 16.64
N ALA A 66 4.29 4.88 15.68
CA ALA A 66 2.85 5.12 15.70
C ALA A 66 2.08 3.80 15.64
N SER A 67 0.81 3.80 16.07
CA SER A 67 -0.07 2.64 15.86
C SER A 67 -0.46 2.49 14.39
N VAL A 68 -0.81 1.28 13.95
CA VAL A 68 -1.32 1.02 12.58
C VAL A 68 -2.53 1.92 12.24
N GLN A 69 -3.40 2.19 13.21
CA GLN A 69 -4.56 3.07 13.04
C GLN A 69 -4.13 4.53 12.82
N THR A 70 -3.09 4.97 13.54
CA THR A 70 -2.51 6.31 13.35
C THR A 70 -1.87 6.46 11.97
N VAL A 71 -1.14 5.45 11.52
CA VAL A 71 -0.53 5.42 10.17
C VAL A 71 -1.63 5.52 9.10
N LEU A 72 -2.65 4.65 9.16
CA LEU A 72 -3.77 4.68 8.22
C LEU A 72 -4.51 6.01 8.23
N ARG A 73 -4.74 6.59 9.41
CA ARG A 73 -5.37 7.90 9.54
C ARG A 73 -4.55 8.98 8.85
N ARG A 74 -3.22 9.02 9.06
CA ARG A 74 -2.32 10.00 8.43
C ARG A 74 -2.31 9.87 6.92
N ILE A 75 -2.17 8.66 6.38
CA ILE A 75 -2.23 8.43 4.93
C ILE A 75 -3.58 8.94 4.39
N ARG A 76 -4.69 8.54 5.01
CA ARG A 76 -6.04 8.93 4.60
C ARG A 76 -6.26 10.45 4.61
N GLU A 77 -5.84 11.13 5.67
CA GLU A 77 -6.02 12.58 5.82
C GLU A 77 -5.13 13.37 4.88
N ASN A 78 -3.84 13.05 4.80
CA ASN A 78 -2.89 13.75 3.93
C ASN A 78 -3.26 13.63 2.45
N THR A 79 -3.64 12.42 2.03
CA THR A 79 -4.06 12.17 0.65
C THR A 79 -5.40 12.82 0.34
N ALA A 80 -6.38 12.77 1.26
CA ALA A 80 -7.66 13.44 1.06
C ALA A 80 -7.50 14.95 0.90
N MET A 81 -6.65 15.59 1.70
CA MET A 81 -6.41 17.04 1.59
C MET A 81 -5.88 17.44 0.21
N ARG A 82 -5.09 16.59 -0.45
CA ARG A 82 -4.52 16.86 -1.78
C ARG A 82 -5.41 16.43 -2.94
N ILE A 83 -6.12 15.32 -2.80
CA ILE A 83 -6.94 14.73 -3.86
C ILE A 83 -8.33 15.36 -3.91
N LEU A 84 -8.95 15.66 -2.76
CA LEU A 84 -10.34 16.14 -2.72
C LEU A 84 -10.59 17.41 -3.55
N PRO A 85 -9.70 18.43 -3.57
CA PRO A 85 -9.88 19.61 -4.43
C PRO A 85 -9.85 19.30 -5.94
N LEU A 86 -9.30 18.16 -6.34
CA LEU A 86 -9.21 17.71 -7.73
C LEU A 86 -10.41 16.86 -8.16
N LEU A 87 -11.29 16.51 -7.21
CA LEU A 87 -12.46 15.67 -7.44
C LEU A 87 -13.76 16.44 -7.28
N MET A 88 -14.75 16.13 -8.12
CA MET A 88 -16.15 16.56 -7.91
C MET A 88 -16.88 15.60 -6.97
N GLN A 89 -16.26 15.20 -5.87
CA GLN A 89 -16.77 14.21 -4.92
C GLN A 89 -16.70 14.74 -3.48
N PRO A 90 -17.62 14.37 -2.58
CA PRO A 90 -17.62 14.88 -1.21
C PRO A 90 -16.54 14.25 -0.32
N LYS A 91 -15.98 13.10 -0.73
CA LYS A 91 -14.92 12.39 0.00
C LYS A 91 -14.11 11.50 -0.93
N VAL A 92 -12.81 11.36 -0.63
CA VAL A 92 -11.91 10.42 -1.32
C VAL A 92 -12.09 9.01 -0.78
N TRP A 93 -12.11 8.85 0.55
CA TRP A 93 -12.04 7.55 1.20
C TRP A 93 -13.40 7.11 1.75
N LYS A 94 -13.78 5.86 1.44
CA LYS A 94 -14.99 5.22 1.98
C LYS A 94 -14.74 4.59 3.34
N LYS A 95 -13.62 3.90 3.51
CA LYS A 95 -13.25 3.16 4.72
C LYS A 95 -11.74 2.87 4.76
N SER A 96 -11.22 2.66 5.95
CA SER A 96 -9.88 2.15 6.22
C SER A 96 -9.98 0.92 7.12
N ARG A 97 -9.22 -0.15 6.86
CA ARG A 97 -9.31 -1.40 7.62
C ARG A 97 -7.93 -2.03 7.80
N VAL A 98 -7.71 -2.61 8.97
CA VAL A 98 -6.73 -3.68 9.16
C VAL A 98 -7.43 -4.98 8.78
N LYS A 99 -6.90 -5.70 7.80
CA LYS A 99 -7.45 -6.97 7.32
C LYS A 99 -6.90 -8.14 8.11
N GLU A 100 -5.61 -8.08 8.42
CA GLU A 100 -4.88 -9.18 9.04
C GLU A 100 -3.70 -8.65 9.87
N THR A 101 -3.34 -9.38 10.92
CA THR A 101 -2.13 -9.15 11.71
C THR A 101 -1.18 -10.31 11.44
N ILE A 102 0.05 -10.00 11.06
CA ILE A 102 1.04 -10.95 10.57
C ILE A 102 2.17 -11.01 11.60
N GLN A 103 2.47 -12.21 12.09
CA GLN A 103 3.54 -12.46 13.06
C GLN A 103 4.71 -13.24 12.46
N GLU A 104 4.46 -14.01 11.39
CA GLU A 104 5.45 -14.85 10.75
C GLU A 104 5.94 -14.22 9.44
N GLY A 105 7.25 -14.28 9.20
CA GLY A 105 7.85 -13.73 8.00
C GLY A 105 7.47 -14.49 6.73
N TRP A 106 7.17 -15.79 6.82
CA TRP A 106 6.64 -16.55 5.69
C TRP A 106 5.26 -16.08 5.25
N ASP A 107 4.37 -15.80 6.20
CA ASP A 107 3.05 -15.23 5.91
C ASP A 107 3.16 -13.85 5.28
N LEU A 108 4.12 -13.04 5.74
CA LEU A 108 4.41 -11.74 5.13
C LEU A 108 4.78 -11.88 3.65
N LEU A 109 5.71 -12.78 3.32
CA LEU A 109 6.16 -13.02 1.94
C LEU A 109 5.01 -13.56 1.08
N MET A 110 4.24 -14.51 1.60
CA MET A 110 3.09 -15.09 0.90
C MET A 110 2.03 -14.02 0.60
N LEU A 111 1.65 -13.22 1.60
CA LEU A 111 0.66 -12.15 1.44
C LEU A 111 1.17 -11.05 0.51
N ALA A 112 2.47 -10.72 0.54
CA ALA A 112 3.06 -9.77 -0.40
C ALA A 112 2.93 -10.27 -1.85
N GLY A 113 3.26 -11.54 -2.11
CA GLY A 113 3.07 -12.14 -3.43
C GLY A 113 1.60 -12.14 -3.86
N GLN A 114 0.68 -12.49 -2.98
CA GLN A 114 -0.77 -12.42 -3.28
C GLN A 114 -1.23 -11.00 -3.60
N LEU A 115 -0.71 -10.01 -2.87
CA LEU A 115 -1.02 -8.60 -3.08
C LEU A 115 -0.56 -8.11 -4.45
N HIS A 116 0.63 -8.53 -4.90
CA HIS A 116 1.16 -8.19 -6.22
C HIS A 116 0.40 -8.88 -7.36
N LEU A 117 -0.25 -10.01 -7.10
CA LEU A 117 -1.12 -10.68 -8.08
C LEU A 117 -2.50 -10.05 -8.22
N GLU A 118 -2.89 -9.08 -7.37
CA GLU A 118 -4.21 -8.45 -7.42
C GLU A 118 -4.53 -7.79 -8.77
N PRO A 119 -3.62 -7.02 -9.42
CA PRO A 119 -3.89 -6.42 -10.73
C PRO A 119 -4.18 -7.45 -11.82
N LEU A 120 -3.41 -8.55 -11.84
CA LEU A 120 -3.64 -9.68 -12.75
C LEU A 120 -5.00 -10.32 -12.50
N ARG A 121 -5.33 -10.62 -11.23
CA ARG A 121 -6.62 -11.22 -10.85
C ARG A 121 -7.81 -10.33 -11.19
N ALA A 122 -7.61 -9.01 -11.16
CA ALA A 122 -8.61 -8.03 -11.54
C ALA A 122 -8.71 -7.81 -13.07
N GLY A 123 -7.82 -8.44 -13.86
CA GLY A 123 -7.77 -8.29 -15.32
C GLY A 123 -7.28 -6.91 -15.78
N LEU A 124 -6.50 -6.21 -14.95
CA LEU A 124 -5.90 -4.91 -15.31
C LEU A 124 -4.67 -5.07 -16.20
N VAL A 125 -3.97 -6.21 -16.08
CA VAL A 125 -2.73 -6.56 -16.78
C VAL A 125 -2.69 -8.07 -17.04
N GLU A 126 -1.88 -8.52 -18.00
CA GLU A 126 -1.60 -9.94 -18.26
C GLU A 126 -0.40 -10.47 -17.46
N ASP A 127 0.51 -9.57 -17.06
CA ASP A 127 1.65 -9.84 -16.19
C ASP A 127 1.64 -8.87 -14.99
N PRO A 128 1.80 -9.33 -13.73
CA PRO A 128 1.93 -8.45 -12.56
C PRO A 128 3.04 -7.39 -12.67
N GLU A 129 4.12 -7.68 -13.40
CA GLU A 129 5.23 -6.73 -13.63
C GLU A 129 4.84 -5.55 -14.52
N ASP A 130 3.75 -5.66 -15.29
CA ASP A 130 3.25 -4.57 -16.12
C ASP A 130 2.43 -3.54 -15.33
N TYR A 131 2.15 -3.78 -14.04
CA TYR A 131 1.32 -2.88 -13.23
C TYR A 131 2.16 -1.84 -12.45
N PRO A 132 2.22 -0.57 -12.89
CA PRO A 132 3.19 0.40 -12.40
C PRO A 132 2.90 0.91 -10.97
N PHE A 133 1.67 0.72 -10.48
CA PHE A 133 1.26 1.21 -9.16
C PHE A 133 1.32 0.13 -8.08
N SER A 134 2.32 -0.74 -8.15
CA SER A 134 2.62 -1.75 -7.14
C SER A 134 4.07 -1.61 -6.64
N SER A 135 4.31 -2.09 -5.42
CA SER A 135 5.69 -2.16 -4.92
C SER A 135 6.52 -3.23 -5.62
N LEU A 136 5.91 -4.16 -6.38
CA LEU A 136 6.66 -5.10 -7.22
C LEU A 136 7.49 -4.29 -8.21
N VAL A 137 6.86 -3.43 -9.01
CA VAL A 137 7.57 -2.61 -10.00
C VAL A 137 8.43 -1.53 -9.34
N LEU A 138 7.87 -0.82 -8.36
CA LEU A 138 8.53 0.36 -7.79
C LEU A 138 9.73 0.04 -6.87
N PHE A 139 9.74 -1.10 -6.18
CA PHE A 139 10.93 -1.52 -5.41
C PHE A 139 11.99 -2.15 -6.31
N HIS A 140 11.60 -2.92 -7.34
CA HIS A 140 12.57 -3.43 -8.33
C HIS A 140 13.28 -2.29 -9.07
N ALA A 141 12.57 -1.21 -9.40
CA ALA A 141 13.17 -0.02 -10.00
C ALA A 141 14.22 0.63 -9.07
N ALA A 142 13.91 0.76 -7.77
CA ALA A 142 14.82 1.33 -6.78
C ALA A 142 16.07 0.46 -6.54
N GLU A 143 15.95 -0.87 -6.63
CA GLU A 143 17.09 -1.79 -6.53
C GLU A 143 17.98 -1.77 -7.79
N SER A 144 17.38 -1.56 -8.97
CA SER A 144 18.09 -1.50 -10.25
C SER A 144 18.91 -0.21 -10.43
N GLU A 145 18.50 0.89 -9.80
CA GLU A 145 19.25 2.17 -9.80
C GLU A 145 20.39 2.21 -8.76
N ALA A 146 20.47 1.23 -7.87
CA ALA A 146 21.47 1.17 -6.79
C ALA A 146 22.75 0.37 -7.15
N VAL A 147 22.89 -0.05 -8.41
CA VAL A 147 24.03 -0.83 -8.97
C VAL A 147 24.79 0.01 -9.99
#